data_AF-A0A415DU59-F1
#
_entry.id   AF-A0A415DU59-F1
#
_cell.length_a   1.000
_cell.length_b   1.000
_cell.length_c   1.000
_cell.angle_alpha   90.00
_cell.angle_beta   90.00
_cell.angle_gamma   90.00
#
_symmetry.space_group_name_H-M   'P 1'
#
loop_
_entity.id
_entity.type
_entity.pdbx_description
1 polymer ?
#
loop_
_entity_poly.entity_id
_entity_poly.type
_entity_poly.pdbx_seq_one_letter_code
_entity_poly.pdbx_strand_id
1 'polypeptide(L)'
;MKKQRWSKSQEEFLRKNLGKMTLKEIAAGLEKTELAVKLYIHRNHIVYRPSVKRNLVLELFRIKLVHPEYFNVTTDFLRAVKINQVRFWKLYRGEVSPTDQEYLRLATTLEVSFEEAFNARQLSLFSDNNKDDIENDSSKCCR
;
A
#
# COMPACT_ATOMS: atom_id res chain seq x y z
N MET A 1 -7.02 -19.56 -28.00
CA MET A 1 -7.70 -19.39 -26.68
C MET A 1 -8.88 -18.44 -26.83
N LYS A 2 -10.07 -18.78 -26.30
CA LYS A 2 -11.25 -17.90 -26.36
C LYS A 2 -11.09 -16.73 -25.38
N LYS A 3 -11.35 -15.51 -25.85
CA LYS A 3 -11.30 -14.29 -25.03
C LYS A 3 -12.48 -14.32 -24.06
N GLN A 4 -12.24 -14.54 -22.76
CA GLN A 4 -13.33 -14.52 -21.79
C GLN A 4 -13.95 -13.13 -21.71
N ARG A 5 -15.29 -13.07 -21.74
CA ARG A 5 -16.05 -11.83 -21.50
C ARG A 5 -15.96 -11.44 -20.02
N TRP A 6 -16.02 -10.13 -19.76
CA TRP A 6 -16.11 -9.57 -18.42
C TRP A 6 -17.58 -9.45 -18.03
N SER A 7 -17.96 -9.98 -16.87
CA SER A 7 -19.29 -9.76 -16.29
C SER A 7 -19.32 -8.45 -15.48
N LYS A 8 -20.53 -7.91 -15.23
CA LYS A 8 -20.70 -6.74 -14.36
C LYS A 8 -20.18 -6.97 -12.94
N SER A 9 -20.44 -8.16 -12.38
CA SER A 9 -19.93 -8.54 -11.05
C SER A 9 -18.40 -8.54 -10.97
N GLN A 10 -17.72 -8.99 -12.03
CA GLN A 10 -16.25 -8.97 -12.10
C GLN A 10 -15.71 -7.55 -12.18
N GLU A 11 -16.41 -6.65 -12.88
CA GLU A 11 -16.03 -5.23 -12.94
C GLU A 11 -16.20 -4.53 -11.58
N GLU A 12 -17.32 -4.76 -10.89
CA GLU A 12 -17.56 -4.22 -9.55
C GLU A 12 -16.51 -4.71 -8.54
N PHE A 13 -16.20 -6.01 -8.56
CA PHE A 13 -15.13 -6.58 -7.74
C PHE A 13 -13.77 -5.94 -8.06
N LEU A 14 -13.44 -5.77 -9.34
CA LEU A 14 -12.20 -5.12 -9.76
C LEU A 14 -12.13 -3.70 -9.18
N ARG A 15 -13.14 -2.86 -9.43
CA ARG A 15 -13.17 -1.45 -8.99
C ARG A 15 -13.08 -1.30 -7.47
N LYS A 16 -13.73 -2.17 -6.71
CA LYS A 16 -13.71 -2.14 -5.23
C LYS A 16 -12.33 -2.46 -4.63
N ASN A 17 -11.55 -3.28 -5.34
CA ASN A 17 -10.29 -3.86 -4.85
C ASN A 17 -9.04 -3.23 -5.47
N LEU A 18 -9.16 -2.49 -6.57
CA LEU A 18 -8.05 -1.74 -7.16
C LEU A 18 -7.42 -0.80 -6.13
N GLY A 19 -6.10 -0.91 -5.97
CA GLY A 19 -5.32 -0.11 -5.01
C GLY A 19 -5.33 -0.64 -3.58
N LYS A 20 -6.16 -1.63 -3.23
CA LYS A 20 -6.14 -2.27 -1.88
C LYS A 20 -5.33 -3.55 -1.85
N MET A 21 -5.33 -4.28 -2.97
CA MET A 21 -4.62 -5.54 -3.15
C MET A 21 -3.87 -5.50 -4.48
N THR A 22 -2.92 -6.43 -4.64
CA THR A 22 -2.11 -6.53 -5.86
C THR A 22 -2.93 -7.02 -7.04
N LEU A 23 -2.52 -6.67 -8.27
CA LEU A 23 -3.20 -7.17 -9.47
C LEU A 23 -3.23 -8.71 -9.55
N LYS A 24 -2.20 -9.36 -9.00
CA LYS A 24 -2.09 -10.81 -8.94
C LYS A 24 -3.18 -11.42 -8.06
N GLU A 25 -3.43 -10.86 -6.89
CA GLU A 25 -4.50 -11.28 -5.97
C GLU A 25 -5.88 -11.04 -6.57
N ILE A 26 -6.08 -9.87 -7.22
CA ILE A 26 -7.33 -9.58 -7.94
C ILE A 26 -7.56 -10.60 -9.06
N ALA A 27 -6.50 -10.93 -9.81
CA ALA A 27 -6.58 -11.89 -10.90
C ALA A 27 -6.97 -13.29 -10.40
N ALA A 28 -6.40 -13.71 -9.26
CA ALA A 28 -6.78 -14.95 -8.60
C ALA A 28 -8.26 -14.96 -8.17
N GLY A 29 -8.76 -13.88 -7.55
CA GLY A 29 -10.17 -13.76 -7.16
C GLY A 29 -11.16 -13.66 -8.32
N LEU A 30 -10.71 -13.26 -9.52
CA LEU A 30 -11.51 -13.17 -10.73
C LEU A 30 -11.36 -14.40 -11.65
N GLU A 31 -10.53 -15.38 -11.28
CA GLU A 31 -10.14 -16.52 -12.12
C GLU A 31 -9.62 -16.09 -13.51
N LYS A 32 -8.87 -14.99 -13.57
CA LYS A 32 -8.27 -14.44 -14.78
C LYS A 32 -6.76 -14.34 -14.66
N THR A 33 -6.07 -14.18 -15.78
CA THR A 33 -4.63 -13.88 -15.76
C THR A 33 -4.40 -12.42 -15.39
N GLU A 34 -3.28 -12.13 -14.72
CA GLU A 34 -2.88 -10.76 -14.34
C GLU A 34 -2.85 -9.83 -15.57
N LEU A 35 -2.35 -10.34 -16.70
CA LEU A 35 -2.31 -9.61 -17.96
C LEU A 35 -3.73 -9.25 -18.47
N ALA A 36 -4.71 -10.15 -18.33
CA ALA A 36 -6.07 -9.87 -18.74
C ALA A 36 -6.70 -8.75 -17.91
N VAL A 37 -6.44 -8.71 -16.60
CA VAL A 37 -6.86 -7.63 -15.69
C VAL A 37 -6.19 -6.32 -16.09
N LYS A 38 -4.86 -6.31 -16.29
CA LYS A 38 -4.10 -5.13 -16.71
C LYS A 38 -4.59 -4.54 -18.03
N LEU A 39 -4.85 -5.39 -19.03
CA LEU A 39 -5.39 -4.98 -20.33
C LEU A 39 -6.81 -4.42 -20.22
N TYR A 40 -7.64 -4.99 -19.35
CA TYR A 40 -8.99 -4.48 -19.13
C TYR A 40 -8.97 -3.08 -18.51
N ILE A 41 -8.14 -2.87 -17.49
CA ILE A 41 -7.96 -1.56 -16.86
C ILE A 41 -7.52 -0.52 -17.90
N HIS A 42 -6.52 -0.86 -18.72
CA HIS A 42 -6.02 0.04 -19.76
C HIS A 42 -7.08 0.39 -20.80
N ARG A 43 -7.86 -0.60 -21.28
CA ARG A 43 -8.91 -0.39 -22.30
C ARG A 43 -10.09 0.44 -21.80
N ASN A 44 -10.41 0.34 -20.51
CA ASN A 44 -11.53 1.06 -19.90
C ASN A 44 -11.09 2.36 -19.20
N HIS A 45 -9.83 2.78 -19.40
CA HIS A 45 -9.27 3.99 -18.81
C HIS A 45 -9.49 4.09 -17.28
N ILE A 46 -9.42 2.95 -16.58
CA ILE A 46 -9.64 2.91 -15.13
C ILE A 46 -8.36 3.43 -14.47
N VAL A 47 -8.43 4.67 -13.95
CA VAL A 47 -7.32 5.26 -13.20
C VAL A 47 -7.31 4.61 -11.81
N TYR A 48 -6.21 3.95 -11.47
CA TYR A 48 -5.96 3.48 -10.11
C TYR A 48 -4.50 3.72 -9.77
N ARG A 49 -4.25 3.87 -8.47
CA ARG A 49 -2.92 3.98 -7.92
C ARG A 49 -2.59 2.68 -7.19
N PRO A 50 -1.51 1.97 -7.56
CA PRO A 50 -1.02 0.87 -6.74
C PRO A 50 -0.73 1.40 -5.33
N SER A 51 -1.16 0.68 -4.30
CA SER A 51 -0.81 1.02 -2.93
C SER A 51 -0.17 -0.18 -2.25
N VAL A 52 0.86 0.07 -1.47
CA VAL A 52 1.44 -0.92 -0.57
C VAL A 52 0.54 -1.06 0.66
N LYS A 53 0.48 -2.26 1.23
CA LYS A 53 -0.31 -2.54 2.44
C LYS A 53 0.10 -1.65 3.63
N ARG A 54 1.40 -1.33 3.75
CA ARG A 54 1.97 -0.50 4.84
C ARG A 54 2.95 0.53 4.28
N ASN A 55 2.72 1.81 4.58
CA ASN A 55 3.55 2.91 4.08
C ASN A 55 4.62 3.31 5.11
N LEU A 56 5.72 2.57 5.08
CA LEU A 56 6.84 2.74 6.01
C LEU A 56 7.44 4.16 6.01
N VAL A 57 7.43 4.83 4.84
CA VAL A 57 7.99 6.18 4.74
C VAL A 57 7.08 7.18 5.43
N LEU A 58 5.77 7.13 5.18
CA LEU A 58 4.85 8.05 5.85
C LEU A 58 4.80 7.81 7.37
N GLU A 59 4.86 6.56 7.81
CA GLU A 59 4.98 6.22 9.23
C GLU A 59 6.23 6.83 9.86
N LEU A 60 7.38 6.72 9.19
CA LEU A 60 8.64 7.33 9.64
C LEU A 60 8.51 8.86 9.79
N PHE A 61 7.88 9.52 8.82
CA PHE A 61 7.67 10.96 8.87
C PHE A 61 6.76 11.39 10.02
N ARG A 62 5.73 10.59 10.34
CA ARG A 62 4.82 10.85 11.47
C ARG A 62 5.49 10.78 12.84
N ILE A 63 6.64 10.10 12.96
CA ILE A 63 7.41 10.05 14.22
C ILE A 63 7.95 11.44 14.57
N LYS A 64 8.43 12.20 13.56
CA LYS A 64 9.08 13.50 13.78
C LYS A 64 8.20 14.69 13.43
N LEU A 65 7.30 14.54 12.47
CA LEU A 65 6.44 15.61 11.99
C LEU A 65 5.01 15.36 12.48
N VAL A 66 4.45 16.35 13.17
CA VAL A 66 3.03 16.34 13.56
C VAL A 66 2.12 16.33 12.32
N HIS A 67 2.46 17.18 11.33
CA HIS A 67 1.75 17.29 10.06
C HIS A 67 2.71 17.01 8.90
N PRO A 68 2.89 15.73 8.53
CA PRO A 68 3.78 15.37 7.44
C PRO A 68 3.30 15.94 6.09
N GLU A 69 2.01 16.29 5.95
CA GLU A 69 1.44 16.92 4.75
C GLU A 69 2.09 18.26 4.41
N TYR A 70 2.62 18.99 5.40
CA TYR A 70 3.31 20.26 5.18
C TYR A 70 4.77 20.11 4.78
N PHE A 71 5.28 18.87 4.70
CA PHE A 71 6.64 18.63 4.32
C PHE A 71 6.88 18.99 2.86
N ASN A 72 7.72 20.01 2.66
CA ASN A 72 8.17 20.43 1.33
C ASN A 72 9.55 19.85 1.04
N VAL A 73 9.62 19.00 0.04
CA VAL A 73 10.85 18.33 -0.39
C VAL A 73 11.82 19.36 -0.98
N THR A 74 12.98 19.53 -0.35
CA THR A 74 14.07 20.35 -0.87
C THR A 74 15.07 19.53 -1.68
N THR A 75 15.84 20.20 -2.54
CA THR A 75 16.91 19.55 -3.31
C THR A 75 18.01 18.99 -2.42
N ASP A 76 18.31 19.68 -1.32
CA ASP A 76 19.35 19.25 -0.38
C ASP A 76 18.93 18.00 0.38
N PHE A 77 17.66 17.91 0.77
CA PHE A 77 17.10 16.71 1.36
C PHE A 77 17.22 15.51 0.40
N LEU A 78 16.80 15.69 -0.86
CA LEU A 78 16.89 14.61 -1.86
C LEU A 78 18.34 14.17 -2.12
N ARG A 79 19.29 15.11 -2.07
CA ARG A 79 20.73 14.82 -2.21
C ARG A 79 21.27 14.04 -1.00
N ALA A 80 20.90 14.43 0.22
CA ALA A 80 21.29 13.73 1.45
C ALA A 80 20.77 12.28 1.47
N VAL A 81 19.51 12.09 1.10
CA VAL A 81 18.87 10.77 1.06
C VAL A 81 19.29 9.96 -0.17
N LYS A 82 19.91 10.59 -1.18
CA LYS A 82 20.30 9.98 -2.47
C LYS A 82 19.10 9.35 -3.20
N ILE A 83 17.99 10.09 -3.29
CA ILE A 83 16.75 9.64 -3.96
C ILE A 83 16.31 10.70 -4.97
N ASN A 84 15.80 10.25 -6.12
CA ASN A 84 15.18 11.13 -7.12
C ASN A 84 13.80 11.65 -6.63
N GLN A 85 13.45 12.90 -6.91
CA GLN A 85 12.17 13.51 -6.55
C GLN A 85 10.95 12.63 -6.90
N VAL A 86 10.91 12.06 -8.12
CA VAL A 86 9.79 11.20 -8.54
C VAL A 86 9.73 9.93 -7.70
N ARG A 87 10.90 9.33 -7.41
CA ARG A 87 11.02 8.13 -6.58
C ARG A 87 10.56 8.41 -5.15
N PHE A 88 11.02 9.53 -4.56
CA PHE A 88 10.61 9.96 -3.22
C PHE A 88 9.08 10.05 -3.13
N TRP A 89 8.44 10.73 -4.07
CA TRP A 89 6.99 10.91 -4.03
C TRP A 89 6.21 9.61 -4.21
N LYS A 90 6.72 8.65 -4.99
CA LYS A 90 6.14 7.31 -5.08
C LYS A 90 6.20 6.59 -3.72
N LEU A 91 7.34 6.68 -3.03
CA LEU A 91 7.51 6.09 -1.70
C LEU A 91 6.61 6.78 -0.67
N TYR A 92 6.64 8.11 -0.62
CA TYR A 92 5.89 8.93 0.33
C TYR A 92 4.38 8.68 0.26
N ARG A 93 3.84 8.51 -0.95
CA ARG A 93 2.42 8.22 -1.19
C ARG A 93 2.06 6.74 -1.04
N GLY A 94 3.02 5.89 -0.72
CA GLY A 94 2.81 4.46 -0.53
C GLY A 94 2.49 3.73 -1.83
N GLU A 95 3.03 4.18 -2.97
CA GLU A 95 2.90 3.46 -4.25
C GLU A 95 3.88 2.29 -4.34
N VAL A 96 5.04 2.43 -3.69
CA VAL A 96 6.12 1.46 -3.71
C VAL A 96 6.78 1.40 -2.34
N SER A 97 7.25 0.22 -1.94
CA SER A 97 8.02 0.05 -0.71
C SER A 97 9.45 0.59 -0.87
N PRO A 98 10.02 1.22 0.18
CA PRO A 98 11.42 1.63 0.16
C PRO A 98 12.33 0.40 0.24
N THR A 99 13.52 0.51 -0.34
CA THR A 99 14.62 -0.42 -0.04
C THR A 99 15.18 -0.14 1.36
N ASP A 100 15.87 -1.10 1.95
CA ASP A 100 16.46 -0.94 3.30
C ASP A 100 17.41 0.27 3.36
N GLN A 101 18.24 0.44 2.33
CA GLN A 101 19.16 1.58 2.26
C GLN A 101 18.44 2.92 2.09
N GLU A 102 17.37 2.98 1.28
CA GLU A 102 16.54 4.18 1.15
C GLU A 102 15.90 4.53 2.49
N TYR A 103 15.37 3.53 3.20
CA TYR A 103 14.76 3.73 4.52
C TYR A 103 15.76 4.22 5.56
N LEU A 104 16.94 3.59 5.64
CA LEU A 104 17.98 3.96 6.60
C LEU A 104 18.43 5.41 6.38
N ARG A 105 18.67 5.81 5.13
CA ARG A 105 19.04 7.20 4.81
C ARG A 105 17.95 8.19 5.20
N LEU A 106 16.69 7.88 4.91
CA LEU A 106 15.55 8.70 5.35
C LEU A 106 15.51 8.86 6.86
N ALA A 107 15.66 7.76 7.61
CA ALA A 107 15.65 7.77 9.07
C ALA A 107 16.80 8.59 9.64
N THR A 108 18.02 8.43 9.10
CA THR A 108 19.19 9.21 9.50
C THR A 108 19.01 10.70 9.20
N THR A 109 18.50 11.07 8.02
CA THR A 109 18.28 12.48 7.66
C THR A 109 17.17 13.14 8.48
N LEU A 110 16.19 12.37 8.95
CA LEU A 110 15.12 12.84 9.84
C LEU A 110 15.49 12.74 11.33
N GLU A 111 16.73 12.33 11.66
CA GLU A 111 17.21 12.13 13.03
C GLU A 111 16.30 11.23 13.87
N VAL A 112 15.67 10.24 13.22
CA VAL A 112 14.88 9.20 13.90
C VAL A 112 15.83 8.14 14.42
N SER A 113 15.79 7.88 15.72
CA SER A 113 16.60 6.82 16.30
C SER A 113 16.16 5.45 15.77
N PHE A 114 17.09 4.50 15.74
CA PHE A 114 16.77 3.15 15.30
C PHE A 114 15.68 2.50 16.15
N GLU A 115 15.67 2.77 17.47
CA GLU A 115 14.66 2.26 18.40
C GLU A 115 13.26 2.84 18.12
N GLU A 116 13.14 4.15 17.88
CA GLU A 116 11.87 4.78 17.51
C GLU A 116 11.34 4.21 16.18
N ALA A 117 12.21 4.09 15.18
CA ALA A 117 11.87 3.51 13.89
C ALA A 117 11.48 2.02 14.01
N PHE A 118 12.15 1.28 14.88
CA PHE A 118 11.87 -0.14 15.12
C PHE A 118 10.55 -0.35 15.88
N ASN A 119 10.31 0.42 16.95
CA ASN A 119 9.08 0.36 17.72
C ASN A 119 7.85 0.69 16.87
N ALA A 120 7.95 1.72 16.01
CA ALA A 120 6.88 2.05 15.06
C ALA A 120 6.59 0.89 14.10
N ARG A 121 7.62 0.16 13.64
CA ARG A 121 7.45 -1.04 12.81
C ARG A 121 6.81 -2.20 13.56
N GLN A 122 7.22 -2.45 14.81
CA GLN A 122 6.82 -3.62 15.60
C GLN A 122 5.41 -3.52 16.21
N LEU A 123 4.95 -2.33 16.64
CA LEU A 123 3.60 -2.16 17.19
C LEU A 123 2.49 -2.65 16.23
N SER A 124 2.73 -2.54 14.92
CA SER A 124 1.81 -3.03 13.88
C SER A 124 1.85 -4.54 13.62
N LEU A 125 2.84 -5.28 14.13
CA LEU A 125 2.94 -6.74 13.93
C LEU A 125 2.06 -7.52 14.90
N PHE A 126 1.79 -6.97 16.09
CA PHE A 126 1.00 -7.64 17.13
C PHE A 126 -0.43 -7.11 17.28
N SER A 127 -0.75 -5.97 16.64
CA SER A 127 -2.09 -5.37 16.69
C SER A 127 -3.10 -6.02 15.72
N ASP A 128 -2.62 -6.71 14.67
CA ASP A 128 -3.45 -7.30 13.61
C ASP A 128 -3.99 -8.71 13.97
N ASN A 129 -3.63 -9.27 15.14
CA ASN A 129 -4.09 -10.60 15.56
C ASN A 129 -5.44 -10.62 16.30
N ASN A 130 -6.14 -9.48 16.42
CA ASN A 130 -7.37 -9.38 17.22
C ASN A 130 -8.64 -9.03 16.40
N LYS A 131 -8.64 -9.21 15.07
CA LYS A 131 -9.79 -8.82 14.22
C LYS A 131 -10.42 -9.93 13.38
N ASP A 132 -10.01 -11.18 13.56
CA ASP A 132 -10.56 -12.31 12.80
C ASP A 132 -11.58 -13.17 13.59
N ASP A 133 -11.94 -12.81 14.82
CA ASP A 133 -12.79 -13.66 15.70
C ASP A 133 -14.15 -13.07 16.12
N ILE A 134 -14.69 -12.03 15.46
CA ILE A 134 -16.05 -11.54 15.76
C ILE A 134 -16.89 -11.48 14.48
N GLU A 135 -17.15 -12.63 13.87
CA GLU A 135 -18.29 -12.80 12.97
C GLU A 135 -18.69 -14.28 12.88
N ASN A 136 -18.97 -14.92 14.04
CA ASN A 136 -19.77 -16.14 14.03
C ASN A 136 -20.38 -16.45 15.41
N ASP A 137 -21.44 -15.74 15.81
CA ASP A 137 -22.51 -16.37 16.60
C ASP A 137 -23.79 -15.52 16.63
N SER A 138 -24.61 -15.64 15.59
CA SER A 138 -26.04 -15.31 15.68
C SER A 138 -26.86 -16.17 14.72
N SER A 139 -26.65 -17.48 14.79
CA SER A 139 -27.52 -18.49 14.17
C SER A 139 -27.63 -19.72 15.06
N LYS A 140 -28.23 -19.52 16.24
CA LYS A 140 -28.80 -20.58 17.07
C LYS A 140 -29.92 -20.02 17.95
N CYS A 141 -31.12 -19.94 17.38
CA CYS A 141 -32.35 -20.33 18.06
C CYS A 141 -33.50 -20.34 17.05
N CYS A 142 -33.67 -21.49 16.39
CA CYS A 142 -35.01 -22.01 16.13
C CYS A 142 -35.35 -22.97 17.28
N ARG A 143 -36.32 -22.60 18.10
CA ARG A 143 -37.32 -23.51 18.66
C ARG A 143 -38.57 -22.72 19.01
#